data_AF-A0A949KS57-F1
#
_entry.id   AF-A0A949KS57-F1
#
_cell.length_a   1.000
_cell.length_b   1.000
_cell.length_c   1.000
_cell.angle_alpha   90.00
_cell.angle_beta   90.00
_cell.angle_gamma   90.00
#
_symmetry.space_group_name_H-M   'P 1'
#
loop_
_entity.id
_entity.type
_entity.pdbx_description
1 polymer ?
#
loop_
_entity_poly.entity_id
_entity_poly.type
_entity_poly.pdbx_seq_one_letter_code
_entity_poly.pdbx_strand_id
1 'polypeptide(L)'
;MNAGKILRLIAAGTILTALLMGLGCMHLKQVTPGPGPQELYQPQGGPETALRLAPALVIHGWDRAYNRIGSPKASRDAQGFEQIVMDPARPAMYWRAVPFSTAKGSYVAYIYRVHFPETPVSLIPFFIGAGNNMGLFVVVIANQAGRPVLVSTLGTCGCYTSLTPTSHTPAWAYPAGWQDKAVELYGETLPARLDYGGQEKPRLVVEVRPGEHRVMGLSVQSAARLAEPRLYRGHPTPMLPADELRRLPLEGGTTSLFYEDGMLEGHVKGAWKPWETLFIGWWCLDGVVGMDKAYGVKGNPLYTSLKPWYRQSSDMNDLPGFLLFWGWKF
;
A
#
# COMPACT_ATOMS: atom_id res chain seq x y z
N MET A 1 20.98 -43.05 10.78
CA MET A 1 21.54 -41.99 9.92
C MET A 1 22.72 -41.35 10.68
N ASN A 2 23.94 -41.31 10.12
CA ASN A 2 25.14 -40.85 10.86
C ASN A 2 25.06 -39.33 11.12
N ALA A 3 25.37 -38.89 12.35
CA ALA A 3 25.31 -37.49 12.79
C ALA A 3 26.08 -36.53 11.85
N GLY A 4 27.18 -36.99 11.25
CA GLY A 4 27.94 -36.23 10.25
C GLY A 4 27.18 -35.93 8.95
N LYS A 5 26.25 -36.79 8.53
CA LYS A 5 25.38 -36.54 7.36
C LYS A 5 24.30 -35.50 7.68
N ILE A 6 23.74 -35.55 8.90
CA ILE A 6 22.76 -34.57 9.38
C ILE A 6 23.39 -33.17 9.43
N LEU A 7 24.59 -33.05 10.00
CA LEU A 7 25.28 -31.77 10.12
C LEU A 7 25.63 -31.15 8.75
N ARG A 8 26.03 -31.97 7.78
CA ARG A 8 26.31 -31.51 6.39
C ARG A 8 25.05 -31.06 5.66
N LEU A 9 23.93 -31.74 5.86
CA LEU A 9 22.64 -31.33 5.29
C LEU A 9 22.14 -30.01 5.89
N ILE A 10 22.29 -29.83 7.21
CA ILE A 10 21.97 -28.57 7.89
C ILE A 10 22.86 -27.44 7.35
N ALA A 11 24.18 -27.63 7.28
CA ALA A 11 25.10 -26.62 6.78
C ALA A 11 24.84 -26.25 5.31
N ALA A 12 24.59 -27.23 4.43
CA ALA A 12 24.22 -26.98 3.04
C ALA A 12 22.89 -26.22 2.92
N GLY A 13 21.90 -26.57 3.74
CA GLY A 13 20.62 -25.86 3.82
C GLY A 13 20.78 -24.40 4.28
N THR A 14 21.62 -24.16 5.30
CA THR A 14 21.92 -22.80 5.79
C THR A 14 22.64 -21.97 4.74
N ILE A 15 23.63 -22.54 4.03
CA ILE A 15 24.37 -21.85 2.95
C ILE A 15 23.42 -21.52 1.79
N LEU A 16 22.59 -22.46 1.37
CA LEU A 16 21.61 -22.24 0.30
C LEU A 16 20.58 -21.17 0.70
N THR A 17 20.11 -21.21 1.95
CA THR A 17 19.17 -20.20 2.48
C THR A 17 19.83 -18.82 2.52
N ALA A 18 21.07 -18.72 3.00
CA ALA A 18 21.83 -17.47 3.03
C ALA A 18 22.11 -16.93 1.61
N LEU A 19 22.41 -17.80 0.64
CA LEU A 19 22.57 -17.42 -0.77
C LEU A 19 21.26 -16.93 -1.39
N LEU A 20 20.16 -17.63 -1.16
CA LEU A 20 18.83 -17.24 -1.67
C LEU A 20 18.36 -15.91 -1.04
N MET A 21 18.60 -15.71 0.26
CA MET A 21 18.28 -14.45 0.95
C MET A 21 19.22 -13.31 0.55
N GLY A 22 20.51 -13.57 0.34
CA GLY A 22 21.50 -12.56 -0.06
C GLY A 22 21.31 -12.05 -1.49
N LEU A 23 20.89 -12.91 -2.42
CA LEU A 23 20.62 -12.54 -3.81
C LEU A 23 19.26 -11.85 -3.99
N GLY A 24 18.29 -12.09 -3.09
CA GLY A 24 16.95 -11.50 -3.17
C GLY A 24 16.91 -9.99 -2.91
N CYS A 25 17.82 -9.47 -2.10
CA CYS A 25 17.82 -8.06 -1.70
C CYS A 25 18.74 -7.16 -2.53
N MET A 26 19.70 -7.71 -3.29
CA MET A 26 20.83 -6.91 -3.75
C MET A 26 20.67 -6.21 -5.10
N HIS A 27 19.76 -6.57 -6.00
CA HIS A 27 19.64 -5.91 -7.32
C HIS A 27 18.19 -5.89 -7.80
N LEU A 28 17.32 -5.11 -7.15
CA LEU A 28 16.10 -4.71 -7.83
C LEU A 28 16.50 -3.75 -8.95
N LYS A 29 16.41 -4.22 -10.19
CA LYS A 29 16.68 -3.41 -11.38
C LYS A 29 15.87 -2.12 -11.28
N GLN A 30 16.52 -0.97 -11.47
CA GLN A 30 15.82 0.31 -11.55
C GLN A 30 14.74 0.20 -12.63
N VAL A 31 13.52 0.62 -12.29
CA VAL A 31 12.41 0.64 -13.24
C VAL A 31 12.61 1.87 -14.10
N THR A 32 13.12 1.67 -15.31
CA THR A 32 13.19 2.75 -16.30
C THR A 32 11.84 2.85 -16.99
N PRO A 33 11.24 4.05 -17.08
CA PRO A 33 10.07 4.26 -17.93
C PRO A 33 10.35 3.76 -19.35
N GLY A 34 9.42 3.00 -19.93
CA GLY A 34 9.50 2.60 -21.33
C GLY A 34 9.41 3.81 -22.26
N PRO A 35 9.75 3.65 -23.56
CA PRO A 35 9.51 4.69 -24.55
C PRO A 35 8.01 4.94 -24.70
N GLY A 36 7.58 6.20 -24.62
CA GLY A 36 6.19 6.63 -24.80
C GLY A 36 5.51 7.12 -23.52
N PRO A 37 4.19 7.38 -23.58
CA PRO A 37 3.44 7.87 -22.43
C PRO A 37 3.33 6.81 -21.34
N GLN A 38 3.44 7.23 -20.08
CA GLN A 38 3.25 6.38 -18.91
C GLN A 38 1.75 6.16 -18.63
N GLU A 39 1.41 5.02 -18.03
CA GLU A 39 0.02 4.66 -17.75
C GLU A 39 -0.43 5.30 -16.43
N LEU A 40 -1.38 6.24 -16.51
CA LEU A 40 -1.78 7.11 -15.41
C LEU A 40 -3.24 6.86 -15.03
N TYR A 41 -3.49 6.30 -13.85
CA TYR A 41 -4.83 6.19 -13.29
C TYR A 41 -5.21 7.50 -12.62
N GLN A 42 -6.26 8.14 -13.12
CA GLN A 42 -6.74 9.44 -12.67
C GLN A 42 -8.06 9.28 -11.90
N PRO A 43 -8.11 9.72 -10.63
CA PRO A 43 -9.33 9.63 -9.82
C PRO A 43 -10.43 10.51 -10.44
N GLN A 44 -11.67 9.99 -10.45
CA GLN A 44 -12.84 10.68 -10.95
C GLN A 44 -14.07 10.45 -10.07
N GLY A 45 -14.91 11.48 -9.94
CA GLY A 45 -16.10 11.43 -9.09
C GLY A 45 -15.80 11.60 -7.59
N GLY A 46 -16.85 11.50 -6.78
CA GLY A 46 -16.79 11.74 -5.34
C GLY A 46 -16.84 13.22 -4.93
N PRO A 47 -16.82 13.51 -3.61
CA PRO A 47 -16.82 14.87 -3.08
C PRO A 47 -15.57 15.64 -3.51
N GLU A 48 -15.74 16.93 -3.83
CA GLU A 48 -14.67 17.78 -4.35
C GLU A 48 -13.41 17.81 -3.45
N THR A 49 -13.60 17.83 -2.14
CA THR A 49 -12.49 17.86 -1.17
C THR A 49 -11.64 16.60 -1.21
N ALA A 50 -12.26 15.42 -1.32
CA ALA A 50 -11.56 14.15 -1.48
C ALA A 50 -10.92 14.07 -2.87
N LEU A 51 -11.66 14.39 -3.92
CA LEU A 51 -11.14 14.35 -5.30
C LEU A 51 -9.91 15.26 -5.49
N ARG A 52 -9.88 16.44 -4.86
CA ARG A 52 -8.74 17.36 -4.92
C ARG A 52 -7.46 16.78 -4.30
N LEU A 53 -7.59 15.94 -3.27
CA LEU A 53 -6.49 15.33 -2.53
C LEU A 53 -6.20 13.90 -2.99
N ALA A 54 -7.01 13.34 -3.89
CA ALA A 54 -6.83 11.99 -4.40
C ALA A 54 -5.53 11.88 -5.23
N PRO A 55 -4.74 10.81 -5.04
CA PRO A 55 -3.52 10.61 -5.80
C PRO A 55 -3.83 10.24 -7.26
N ALA A 56 -3.02 10.73 -8.18
CA ALA A 56 -2.88 10.11 -9.49
C ALA A 56 -1.81 9.00 -9.41
N LEU A 57 -2.09 7.83 -9.99
CA LEU A 57 -1.23 6.65 -9.85
C LEU A 57 -0.58 6.32 -11.19
N VAL A 58 0.75 6.38 -11.24
CA VAL A 58 1.53 5.95 -12.39
C VAL A 58 1.91 4.48 -12.21
N ILE A 59 1.44 3.65 -13.14
CA ILE A 59 1.64 2.20 -13.09
C ILE A 59 2.67 1.79 -14.14
N HIS A 60 3.77 1.21 -13.68
CA HIS A 60 4.78 0.62 -14.54
C HIS A 60 4.44 -0.83 -14.87
N GLY A 61 4.97 -1.35 -15.99
CA GLY A 61 4.72 -2.74 -16.42
C GLY A 61 3.24 -3.05 -16.67
N TRP A 62 2.45 -2.04 -17.05
CA TRP A 62 1.00 -2.12 -17.20
C TRP A 62 0.53 -3.15 -18.24
N ASP A 63 1.40 -3.56 -19.16
CA ASP A 63 1.16 -4.65 -20.10
C ASP A 63 0.76 -5.95 -19.38
N ARG A 64 1.26 -6.15 -18.16
CA ARG A 64 0.91 -7.29 -17.29
C ARG A 64 -0.36 -6.98 -16.49
N ALA A 65 -1.35 -7.87 -16.61
CA ALA A 65 -2.64 -7.71 -15.93
C ALA A 65 -2.51 -7.58 -14.40
N TYR A 66 -1.55 -8.26 -13.78
CA TYR A 66 -1.33 -8.19 -12.33
C TYR A 66 -0.85 -6.81 -11.85
N ASN A 67 -0.25 -5.99 -12.73
CA ASN A 67 0.16 -4.62 -12.39
C ASN A 67 -0.98 -3.61 -12.49
N ARG A 68 -2.11 -3.97 -13.10
CA ARG A 68 -3.22 -3.05 -13.33
C ARG A 68 -4.07 -2.93 -12.08
N ILE A 69 -4.51 -1.71 -11.79
CA ILE A 69 -5.50 -1.47 -10.73
C ILE A 69 -6.81 -2.12 -11.14
N GLY A 70 -7.42 -2.89 -10.23
CA GLY A 70 -8.71 -3.55 -10.44
C GLY A 70 -9.68 -3.35 -9.29
N SER A 71 -10.97 -3.53 -9.57
CA SER A 71 -12.03 -3.57 -8.56
C SER A 71 -12.26 -5.00 -8.08
N PRO A 72 -12.51 -5.26 -6.78
CA PRO A 72 -12.95 -6.56 -6.31
C PRO A 72 -14.26 -7.00 -6.98
N LYS A 73 -14.28 -8.27 -7.36
CA LYS A 73 -15.44 -8.98 -7.90
C LYS A 73 -15.67 -10.23 -7.04
N ALA A 74 -16.89 -10.40 -6.56
CA ALA A 74 -17.31 -11.62 -5.91
C ALA A 74 -17.89 -12.60 -6.93
N SER A 75 -17.62 -13.88 -6.75
CA SER A 75 -18.21 -14.98 -7.50
C SER A 75 -18.23 -16.25 -6.65
N ARG A 76 -18.84 -17.33 -7.15
CA ARG A 76 -18.65 -18.67 -6.61
C ARG A 76 -17.74 -19.49 -7.53
N ASP A 77 -16.92 -20.35 -6.95
CA ASP A 77 -16.15 -21.34 -7.69
C ASP A 77 -17.03 -22.53 -8.12
N ALA A 78 -16.42 -23.54 -8.75
CA ALA A 78 -17.12 -24.73 -9.24
C ALA A 78 -17.74 -25.58 -8.10
N GLN A 79 -17.28 -25.38 -6.87
CA GLN A 79 -17.75 -26.07 -5.67
C GLN A 79 -18.78 -25.23 -4.90
N GLY A 80 -19.11 -24.02 -5.39
CA GLY A 80 -20.05 -23.11 -4.75
C GLY A 80 -19.43 -22.27 -3.63
N PHE A 81 -18.12 -22.34 -3.41
CA PHE A 81 -17.45 -21.50 -2.42
C PHE A 81 -17.31 -20.08 -2.93
N GLU A 82 -17.52 -19.12 -2.04
CA GLU A 82 -17.32 -17.71 -2.36
C GLU A 82 -15.83 -17.43 -2.65
N GLN A 83 -15.59 -16.70 -3.73
CA GLN A 83 -14.27 -16.22 -4.12
C GLN A 83 -14.33 -14.73 -4.41
N ILE A 84 -13.31 -14.00 -3.94
CA ILE A 84 -13.07 -12.61 -4.34
C ILE A 84 -11.82 -12.55 -5.21
N VAL A 85 -11.93 -11.90 -6.36
CA VAL A 85 -10.81 -11.63 -7.27
C VAL A 85 -10.80 -10.16 -7.68
N MET A 86 -9.64 -9.59 -7.95
CA MET A 86 -9.56 -8.23 -8.50
C MET A 86 -9.70 -8.26 -10.01
N ASP A 87 -10.61 -7.44 -10.55
CA ASP A 87 -10.88 -7.31 -11.98
C ASP A 87 -10.12 -6.09 -12.56
N PRO A 88 -8.99 -6.30 -13.25
CA PRO A 88 -8.16 -5.22 -13.79
C PRO A 88 -8.81 -4.49 -14.98
N ALA A 89 -9.92 -4.99 -15.54
CA ALA A 89 -10.65 -4.30 -16.59
C ALA A 89 -11.57 -3.20 -16.04
N ARG A 90 -11.84 -3.20 -14.73
CA ARG A 90 -12.70 -2.24 -14.05
C ARG A 90 -11.93 -1.62 -12.88
N PRO A 91 -11.04 -0.63 -13.12
CA PRO A 91 -10.30 -0.01 -12.04
C PRO A 91 -11.23 0.80 -11.14
N ALA A 92 -10.95 0.82 -9.84
CA ALA A 92 -11.63 1.66 -8.87
C ALA A 92 -10.67 2.09 -7.77
N MET A 93 -10.91 3.28 -7.22
CA MET A 93 -10.23 3.79 -6.04
C MET A 93 -11.24 3.92 -4.91
N TYR A 94 -10.99 3.23 -3.81
CA TYR A 94 -11.85 3.26 -2.63
C TYR A 94 -11.35 4.31 -1.66
N TRP A 95 -12.23 5.15 -1.12
CA TRP A 95 -11.79 6.24 -0.27
C TRP A 95 -12.68 6.42 0.97
N ARG A 96 -12.07 6.94 2.05
CA ARG A 96 -12.79 7.46 3.21
C ARG A 96 -12.06 8.63 3.84
N ALA A 97 -12.79 9.52 4.50
CA ALA A 97 -12.24 10.57 5.34
C ALA A 97 -12.34 10.17 6.82
N VAL A 98 -11.26 10.36 7.57
CA VAL A 98 -11.17 10.06 9.00
C VAL A 98 -10.73 11.32 9.74
N PRO A 99 -11.66 12.03 10.41
CA PRO A 99 -11.29 13.16 11.25
C PRO A 99 -10.55 12.66 12.50
N PHE A 100 -9.52 13.38 12.91
CA PHE A 100 -8.84 13.16 14.19
C PHE A 100 -8.35 14.49 14.77
N SER A 101 -8.03 14.51 16.05
CA SER A 101 -7.49 15.69 16.73
C SER A 101 -6.36 15.32 17.66
N THR A 102 -5.46 16.27 17.88
CA THR A 102 -4.29 16.18 18.73
C THR A 102 -4.21 17.43 19.60
N ALA A 103 -3.18 17.53 20.45
CA ALA A 103 -2.91 18.76 21.19
C ALA A 103 -2.51 19.94 20.29
N LYS A 104 -2.20 19.72 19.00
CA LYS A 104 -1.76 20.78 18.06
C LYS A 104 -2.84 21.20 17.06
N GLY A 105 -3.96 20.49 16.98
CA GLY A 105 -5.08 20.89 16.14
C GLY A 105 -5.97 19.72 15.69
N SER A 106 -6.85 20.03 14.75
CA SER A 106 -7.73 19.05 14.10
C SER A 106 -7.28 18.81 12.66
N TYR A 107 -7.40 17.55 12.25
CA TYR A 107 -6.95 17.09 10.94
C TYR A 107 -7.98 16.12 10.35
N VAL A 108 -7.86 15.89 9.05
CA VAL A 108 -8.60 14.84 8.35
C VAL A 108 -7.62 14.00 7.56
N ALA A 109 -7.59 12.70 7.82
CA ALA A 109 -6.90 11.74 6.96
C ALA A 109 -7.83 11.26 5.85
N TYR A 110 -7.48 11.56 4.61
CA TYR A 110 -8.12 10.99 3.43
C TYR A 110 -7.36 9.72 3.05
N ILE A 111 -8.02 8.58 3.23
CA ILE A 111 -7.43 7.26 3.00
C ILE A 111 -7.94 6.76 1.66
N TYR A 112 -7.04 6.59 0.70
CA TYR A 112 -7.30 6.03 -0.62
C TYR A 112 -6.73 4.62 -0.70
N ARG A 113 -7.48 3.71 -1.29
CA ARG A 113 -7.15 2.30 -1.43
C ARG A 113 -7.37 1.86 -2.85
N VAL A 114 -6.36 1.23 -3.44
CA VAL A 114 -6.45 0.55 -4.74
C VAL A 114 -6.01 -0.89 -4.61
N HIS A 115 -6.41 -1.72 -5.56
CA HIS A 115 -6.19 -3.16 -5.52
C HIS A 115 -5.52 -3.68 -6.79
N PHE A 116 -4.73 -4.73 -6.62
CA PHE A 116 -4.04 -5.45 -7.67
C PHE A 116 -4.37 -6.94 -7.58
N PRO A 117 -4.50 -7.66 -8.71
CA PRO A 117 -4.83 -9.08 -8.72
C PRO A 117 -3.88 -9.95 -7.88
N GLU A 118 -2.57 -9.75 -8.03
CA GLU A 118 -1.57 -10.58 -7.39
C GLU A 118 -0.19 -9.92 -7.44
N THR A 119 0.68 -10.33 -6.54
CA THR A 119 2.12 -10.23 -6.73
C THR A 119 2.66 -11.60 -7.14
N PRO A 120 3.23 -11.75 -8.35
CA PRO A 120 3.61 -13.05 -8.88
C PRO A 120 4.74 -13.70 -8.06
N VAL A 121 4.69 -15.03 -7.97
CA VAL A 121 5.76 -15.83 -7.35
C VAL A 121 7.02 -15.73 -8.20
N SER A 122 8.15 -15.47 -7.56
CA SER A 122 9.48 -15.57 -8.17
C SER A 122 10.39 -16.39 -7.26
N LEU A 123 11.07 -17.39 -7.82
CA LEU A 123 12.09 -18.17 -7.11
C LEU A 123 13.50 -17.62 -7.32
N ILE A 124 13.74 -16.94 -8.45
CA ILE A 124 15.04 -16.34 -8.79
C ILE A 124 14.80 -14.97 -9.46
N PRO A 125 15.03 -13.84 -8.75
CA PRO A 125 15.30 -13.77 -7.32
C PRO A 125 14.10 -14.24 -6.50
N PHE A 126 14.33 -14.84 -5.33
CA PHE A 126 13.25 -15.28 -4.46
C PHE A 126 12.46 -14.08 -3.95
N PHE A 127 11.14 -14.08 -4.15
CA PHE A 127 10.26 -12.99 -3.70
C PHE A 127 9.27 -13.47 -2.64
N ILE A 128 9.48 -12.98 -1.41
CA ILE A 128 8.69 -13.39 -0.23
C ILE A 128 7.26 -12.85 -0.25
N GLY A 129 7.01 -11.71 -0.90
CA GLY A 129 5.72 -11.03 -0.84
C GLY A 129 4.66 -11.53 -1.84
N ALA A 130 4.88 -12.68 -2.46
CA ALA A 130 3.95 -13.23 -3.43
C ALA A 130 2.60 -13.60 -2.78
N GLY A 131 1.50 -13.27 -3.46
CA GLY A 131 0.15 -13.43 -2.93
C GLY A 131 -0.90 -12.79 -3.84
N ASN A 132 -2.17 -12.96 -3.50
CA ASN A 132 -3.31 -12.45 -4.28
C ASN A 132 -3.97 -11.25 -3.60
N ASN A 133 -4.87 -10.58 -4.33
CA ASN A 133 -5.77 -9.55 -3.80
C ASN A 133 -5.03 -8.44 -3.02
N MET A 134 -3.87 -8.06 -3.54
CA MET A 134 -2.99 -7.06 -2.95
C MET A 134 -3.64 -5.69 -2.98
N GLY A 135 -3.22 -4.81 -2.08
CA GLY A 135 -3.70 -3.45 -2.01
C GLY A 135 -2.62 -2.46 -1.61
N LEU A 136 -2.83 -1.22 -2.02
CA LEU A 136 -2.02 -0.07 -1.65
C LEU A 136 -2.90 0.98 -0.99
N PHE A 137 -2.46 1.47 0.17
CA PHE A 137 -2.99 2.67 0.80
C PHE A 137 -2.14 3.88 0.44
N VAL A 138 -2.82 4.97 0.10
CA VAL A 138 -2.27 6.33 0.08
C VAL A 138 -3.11 7.16 1.04
N VAL A 139 -2.49 7.69 2.08
CA VAL A 139 -3.13 8.47 3.13
C VAL A 139 -2.65 9.90 3.03
N VAL A 140 -3.57 10.84 2.79
CA VAL A 140 -3.27 12.27 2.75
C VAL A 140 -3.88 12.93 3.99
N ILE A 141 -3.02 13.37 4.90
CA ILE A 141 -3.42 14.10 6.10
C ILE A 141 -3.51 15.57 5.76
N ALA A 142 -4.68 16.18 5.95
CA ALA A 142 -4.92 17.59 5.72
C ALA A 142 -5.20 18.33 7.03
N ASN A 143 -4.73 19.59 7.11
CA ASN A 143 -5.07 20.49 8.22
C ASN A 143 -6.47 21.11 8.06
N GLN A 144 -6.90 21.93 9.01
CA GLN A 144 -8.19 22.64 9.00
C GLN A 144 -8.41 23.51 7.74
N ALA A 145 -7.34 24.01 7.11
CA ALA A 145 -7.41 24.76 5.85
C ALA A 145 -7.55 23.86 4.61
N GLY A 146 -7.68 22.53 4.79
CA GLY A 146 -7.77 21.57 3.70
C GLY A 146 -6.48 21.40 2.90
N ARG A 147 -5.33 21.83 3.45
CA ARG A 147 -4.00 21.69 2.82
C ARG A 147 -3.37 20.38 3.28
N PRO A 148 -2.79 19.57 2.36
CA PRO A 148 -2.09 18.36 2.74
C PRO A 148 -0.84 18.73 3.54
N VAL A 149 -0.67 18.14 4.71
CA VAL A 149 0.48 18.36 5.62
C VAL A 149 1.35 17.13 5.77
N LEU A 150 0.86 15.94 5.41
CA LEU A 150 1.64 14.71 5.42
C LEU A 150 1.01 13.72 4.44
N VAL A 151 1.84 12.99 3.72
CA VAL A 151 1.42 11.85 2.90
C VAL A 151 2.03 10.59 3.49
N SER A 152 1.22 9.57 3.76
CA SER A 152 1.71 8.24 4.08
C SER A 152 1.33 7.26 2.99
N THR A 153 2.23 6.33 2.66
CA THR A 153 1.93 5.23 1.75
C THR A 153 2.36 3.92 2.38
N LEU A 154 1.59 2.87 2.15
CA LEU A 154 1.82 1.54 2.72
C LEU A 154 1.00 0.51 1.96
N GLY A 155 1.45 -0.75 1.93
CA GLY A 155 0.57 -1.83 1.47
C GLY A 155 -0.58 -2.03 2.45
N THR A 156 -1.72 -2.60 2.00
CA THR A 156 -2.83 -2.85 2.94
C THR A 156 -2.53 -3.97 3.94
N CYS A 157 -1.34 -4.59 3.84
CA CYS A 157 -0.70 -5.40 4.87
C CYS A 157 0.03 -4.65 6.00
N GLY A 158 0.15 -3.31 5.95
CA GLY A 158 0.95 -2.52 6.91
C GLY A 158 2.45 -2.44 6.59
N CYS A 159 2.87 -3.24 5.62
CA CYS A 159 4.19 -3.32 5.01
C CYS A 159 4.55 -2.05 4.21
N TYR A 160 5.86 -1.78 4.01
CA TYR A 160 6.38 -0.69 3.17
C TYR A 160 5.90 0.72 3.55
N THR A 161 5.64 0.95 4.84
CA THR A 161 5.16 2.25 5.32
C THR A 161 6.20 3.34 5.09
N SER A 162 5.76 4.44 4.47
CA SER A 162 6.51 5.68 4.33
C SER A 162 5.67 6.86 4.81
N LEU A 163 6.32 7.91 5.30
CA LEU A 163 5.71 9.17 5.69
C LEU A 163 6.54 10.31 5.09
N THR A 164 5.94 11.07 4.18
CA THR A 164 6.59 12.15 3.44
C THR A 164 5.91 13.47 3.77
N PRO A 165 6.65 14.43 4.36
CA PRO A 165 6.11 15.76 4.64
C PRO A 165 5.87 16.52 3.34
N THR A 166 5.11 17.60 3.45
CA THR A 166 4.79 18.52 2.36
C THR A 166 5.38 19.90 2.65
N SER A 167 5.33 20.82 1.68
CA SER A 167 5.65 22.24 1.92
C SER A 167 4.67 22.93 2.89
N HIS A 168 3.60 22.27 3.33
CA HIS A 168 2.69 22.78 4.37
C HIS A 168 2.88 22.10 5.74
N THR A 169 3.81 21.15 5.88
CA THR A 169 4.15 20.56 7.17
C THR A 169 4.79 21.61 8.07
N PRO A 170 4.25 21.88 9.26
CA PRO A 170 4.87 22.83 10.17
C PRO A 170 6.17 22.26 10.73
N ALA A 171 7.20 23.11 10.90
CA ALA A 171 8.53 22.70 11.34
C ALA A 171 8.54 21.91 12.66
N TRP A 172 7.63 22.21 13.58
CA TRP A 172 7.53 21.52 14.87
C TRP A 172 6.98 20.08 14.76
N ALA A 173 6.33 19.71 13.66
CA ALA A 173 5.75 18.38 13.47
C ALA A 173 6.78 17.31 13.07
N TYR A 174 7.96 17.74 12.61
CA TYR A 174 8.98 16.85 12.09
C TYR A 174 9.56 15.94 13.19
N PRO A 175 9.92 14.69 12.84
CA PRO A 175 10.69 13.81 13.71
C PRO A 175 12.02 14.44 14.13
N ALA A 176 12.53 14.04 15.30
CA ALA A 176 13.83 14.48 15.77
C ALA A 176 14.93 14.02 14.79
N GLY A 177 15.82 14.93 14.41
CA GLY A 177 16.90 14.63 13.47
C GLY A 177 16.49 14.48 12.01
N TRP A 178 15.27 14.89 11.64
CA TRP A 178 14.85 14.91 10.23
C TRP A 178 15.84 15.71 9.37
N GLN A 179 16.29 15.09 8.27
CA GLN A 179 17.17 15.72 7.30
C GLN A 179 16.36 16.01 6.05
N ASP A 180 16.55 17.19 5.44
CA ASP A 180 15.93 17.53 4.16
C ASP A 180 16.66 16.82 3.00
N LYS A 181 16.73 15.50 3.08
CA LYS A 181 17.39 14.59 2.13
C LYS A 181 16.44 13.45 1.78
N ALA A 182 16.61 12.93 0.56
CA ALA A 182 15.84 11.79 0.10
C ALA A 182 15.95 10.60 1.08
N VAL A 183 14.86 9.86 1.23
CA VAL A 183 14.74 8.73 2.14
C VAL A 183 14.87 7.45 1.35
N GLU A 184 15.89 6.66 1.69
CA GLU A 184 16.08 5.31 1.17
C GLU A 184 15.18 4.34 1.92
N LEU A 185 14.24 3.72 1.22
CA LEU A 185 13.25 2.82 1.79
C LEU A 185 13.09 1.58 0.91
N TYR A 186 13.56 0.43 1.42
CA TYR A 186 13.49 -0.87 0.71
C TYR A 186 14.12 -0.88 -0.70
N GLY A 187 15.10 -0.02 -0.97
CA GLY A 187 15.74 0.11 -2.30
C GLY A 187 15.05 1.12 -3.22
N GLU A 188 14.11 1.91 -2.70
CA GLU A 188 13.56 3.09 -3.35
C GLU A 188 14.10 4.37 -2.72
N THR A 189 14.19 5.42 -3.53
CA THR A 189 14.56 6.76 -3.09
C THR A 189 13.33 7.66 -3.14
N LEU A 190 12.73 7.95 -1.98
CA LEU A 190 11.58 8.84 -1.88
C LEU A 190 12.02 10.29 -1.55
N PRO A 191 11.27 11.32 -1.99
CA PRO A 191 11.65 12.70 -1.71
C PRO A 191 11.60 13.01 -0.21
N ALA A 192 12.49 13.90 0.23
CA ALA A 192 12.50 14.42 1.60
C ALA A 192 11.20 15.18 1.94
N ARG A 193 10.61 15.81 0.93
CA ARG A 193 9.44 16.68 1.05
C ARG A 193 8.73 16.81 -0.29
N LEU A 194 7.40 16.84 -0.26
CA LEU A 194 6.56 17.11 -1.42
C LEU A 194 6.25 18.60 -1.53
N ASP A 195 6.60 19.22 -2.65
CA ASP A 195 6.34 20.64 -2.86
C ASP A 195 4.98 20.88 -3.52
N TYR A 196 4.02 21.36 -2.73
CA TYR A 196 2.71 21.83 -3.20
C TYR A 196 2.72 23.31 -3.61
N GLY A 197 3.84 24.01 -3.47
CA GLY A 197 4.01 25.40 -3.88
C GLY A 197 4.16 25.55 -5.39
N GLY A 198 3.73 26.70 -5.92
CA GLY A 198 4.04 27.10 -7.31
C GLY A 198 3.32 26.33 -8.43
N GLN A 199 2.50 25.32 -8.11
CA GLN A 199 1.75 24.54 -9.09
C GLN A 199 0.27 24.97 -9.11
N GLU A 200 -0.29 25.21 -10.30
CA GLU A 200 -1.73 25.39 -10.44
C GLU A 200 -2.44 24.04 -10.27
N LYS A 201 -3.40 23.96 -9.35
CA LYS A 201 -4.18 22.74 -9.03
C LYS A 201 -3.26 21.53 -8.82
N PRO A 202 -2.40 21.55 -7.78
CA PRO A 202 -1.44 20.49 -7.54
C PRO A 202 -2.13 19.15 -7.33
N ARG A 203 -1.50 18.09 -7.83
CA ARG A 203 -1.92 16.69 -7.70
C ARG A 203 -0.75 15.87 -7.21
N LEU A 204 -1.01 15.07 -6.17
CA LEU A 204 -0.08 14.04 -5.72
C LEU A 204 0.02 12.98 -6.82
N VAL A 205 1.25 12.65 -7.21
CA VAL A 205 1.56 11.56 -8.13
C VAL A 205 2.28 10.48 -7.34
N VAL A 206 1.78 9.25 -7.43
CA VAL A 206 2.35 8.08 -6.78
C VAL A 206 2.77 7.10 -7.88
N GLU A 207 4.07 6.84 -7.97
CA GLU A 207 4.65 5.89 -8.90
C GLU A 207 4.75 4.52 -8.23
N VAL A 208 4.15 3.50 -8.86
CA VAL A 208 4.01 2.16 -8.30
C VAL A 208 4.94 1.17 -9.00
N ARG A 209 5.76 0.46 -8.23
CA ARG A 209 6.67 -0.57 -8.72
C ARG A 209 5.88 -1.75 -9.29
N PRO A 210 6.23 -2.26 -10.49
CA PRO A 210 5.58 -3.43 -11.05
C PRO A 210 5.92 -4.68 -10.23
N GLY A 211 4.97 -5.61 -10.13
CA GLY A 211 5.08 -6.87 -9.42
C GLY A 211 4.83 -6.71 -7.93
N GLU A 212 5.57 -5.83 -7.25
CA GLU A 212 5.47 -5.67 -5.79
C GLU A 212 4.35 -4.74 -5.33
N HIS A 213 3.88 -3.86 -6.22
CA HIS A 213 2.83 -2.87 -5.95
C HIS A 213 3.12 -1.90 -4.80
N ARG A 214 4.41 -1.72 -4.46
CA ARG A 214 4.88 -0.72 -3.50
C ARG A 214 5.17 0.61 -4.19
N VAL A 215 5.18 1.69 -3.41
CA VAL A 215 5.53 3.02 -3.91
C VAL A 215 7.02 3.12 -4.15
N MET A 216 7.41 3.53 -5.35
CA MET A 216 8.79 3.78 -5.75
C MET A 216 9.10 5.25 -6.02
N GLY A 217 8.08 6.09 -6.17
CA GLY A 217 8.23 7.51 -6.41
C GLY A 217 7.03 8.30 -5.92
N LEU A 218 7.30 9.49 -5.41
CA LEU A 218 6.28 10.47 -5.04
C LEU A 218 6.66 11.82 -5.63
N SER A 219 5.69 12.50 -6.23
CA SER A 219 5.88 13.88 -6.70
C SER A 219 4.58 14.67 -6.63
N VAL A 220 4.68 15.98 -6.85
CA VAL A 220 3.52 16.85 -7.04
C VAL A 220 3.61 17.45 -8.42
N GLN A 221 2.53 17.35 -9.19
CA GLN A 221 2.45 17.88 -10.55
C GLN A 221 1.19 18.73 -10.72
N SER A 222 1.20 19.66 -11.67
CA SER A 222 -0.02 20.38 -12.05
C SER A 222 -0.99 19.46 -12.78
N ALA A 223 -2.29 19.74 -12.64
CA ALA A 223 -3.32 19.03 -13.40
C ALA A 223 -3.09 19.12 -14.93
N ALA A 224 -2.55 20.24 -15.42
CA ALA A 224 -2.23 20.43 -16.83
C ALA A 224 -1.14 19.47 -17.32
N ARG A 225 -0.08 19.25 -16.53
CA ARG A 225 0.98 18.30 -16.87
C ARG A 225 0.47 16.86 -16.92
N LEU A 226 -0.42 16.50 -15.99
CA LEU A 226 -1.04 15.17 -15.97
C LEU A 226 -2.03 14.93 -17.12
N ALA A 227 -2.46 16.00 -17.80
CA ALA A 227 -3.31 15.93 -18.98
C ALA A 227 -2.52 15.84 -20.30
N GLU A 228 -1.19 15.95 -20.28
CA GLU A 228 -0.35 15.92 -21.48
C GLU A 228 -0.28 14.50 -22.09
N PRO A 229 -0.91 14.25 -23.26
CA PRO A 229 -1.00 12.91 -23.85
C PRO A 229 0.36 12.33 -24.28
N ARG A 230 1.37 13.18 -24.49
CA ARG A 230 2.75 12.73 -24.77
C ARG A 230 3.43 12.14 -23.54
N LEU A 231 3.04 12.59 -22.34
CA LEU A 231 3.61 12.13 -21.08
C LEU A 231 2.79 10.98 -20.48
N TYR A 232 1.46 11.05 -20.60
CA TYR A 232 0.56 10.14 -19.91
C TYR A 232 -0.57 9.63 -20.79
N ARG A 233 -0.88 8.33 -20.63
CA ARG A 233 -2.12 7.73 -21.09
C ARG A 233 -3.05 7.61 -19.88
N GLY A 234 -4.13 8.40 -19.88
CA GLY A 234 -5.06 8.47 -18.76
C GLY A 234 -6.03 7.29 -18.72
N HIS A 235 -6.20 6.72 -17.52
CA HIS A 235 -7.22 5.72 -17.18
C HIS A 235 -8.18 6.33 -16.15
N PRO A 236 -9.42 6.67 -16.55
CA PRO A 236 -10.46 7.08 -15.62
C PRO A 236 -10.66 6.06 -14.50
N THR A 237 -10.57 6.52 -13.25
CA THR A 237 -10.66 5.65 -12.07
C THR A 237 -11.75 6.17 -11.14
N PRO A 238 -12.96 5.58 -11.15
CA PRO A 238 -14.02 5.98 -10.25
C PRO A 238 -13.60 5.94 -8.78
N MET A 239 -13.89 7.02 -8.06
CA MET A 239 -13.76 7.10 -6.62
C MET A 239 -15.03 6.60 -5.95
N LEU A 240 -14.94 5.44 -5.30
CA LEU A 240 -16.04 4.81 -4.59
C LEU A 240 -15.84 4.93 -3.07
N PRO A 241 -16.92 5.10 -2.27
CA PRO A 241 -16.80 5.02 -0.82
C PRO A 241 -16.20 3.69 -0.37
N ALA A 242 -15.32 3.71 0.64
CA ALA A 242 -14.69 2.49 1.14
C ALA A 242 -15.69 1.44 1.65
N ASP A 243 -16.89 1.88 2.09
CA ASP A 243 -17.96 0.99 2.54
C ASP A 243 -18.52 0.10 1.43
N GLU A 244 -18.33 0.47 0.15
CA GLU A 244 -18.68 -0.40 -1.00
C GLU A 244 -17.90 -1.72 -1.00
N LEU A 245 -16.71 -1.75 -0.38
CA LEU A 245 -15.93 -2.98 -0.22
C LEU A 245 -16.63 -4.03 0.66
N ARG A 246 -17.66 -3.64 1.42
CA ARG A 246 -18.48 -4.56 2.23
C ARG A 246 -19.78 -4.98 1.54
N ARG A 247 -20.04 -4.48 0.32
CA ARG A 247 -21.30 -4.67 -0.42
C ARG A 247 -21.07 -5.11 -1.87
N LEU A 248 -20.14 -6.03 -2.08
CA LEU A 248 -19.83 -6.59 -3.38
C LEU A 248 -21.02 -7.44 -3.88
N PRO A 249 -21.54 -7.22 -5.10
CA PRO A 249 -22.66 -8.01 -5.61
C PRO A 249 -22.32 -9.51 -5.73
N LEU A 250 -23.20 -10.38 -5.24
CA LEU A 250 -23.10 -11.83 -5.36
C LEU A 250 -24.51 -12.45 -5.43
N GLU A 251 -24.88 -13.05 -6.56
CA GLU A 251 -26.11 -13.88 -6.73
C GLU A 251 -27.41 -13.27 -6.18
N GLY A 252 -27.69 -12.01 -6.51
CA GLY A 252 -28.92 -11.32 -6.05
C GLY A 252 -28.83 -10.76 -4.62
N GLY A 253 -27.69 -10.93 -3.94
CA GLY A 253 -27.34 -10.28 -2.68
C GLY A 253 -25.99 -9.58 -2.75
N THR A 254 -25.38 -9.40 -1.58
CA THR A 254 -24.04 -8.81 -1.44
C THR A 254 -23.17 -9.63 -0.49
N THR A 255 -21.86 -9.55 -0.68
CA THR A 255 -20.85 -10.05 0.24
C THR A 255 -19.79 -8.98 0.51
N SER A 256 -18.90 -9.25 1.47
CA SER A 256 -17.79 -8.38 1.84
C SER A 256 -16.47 -8.86 1.23
N LEU A 257 -15.61 -7.93 0.82
CA LEU A 257 -14.19 -8.18 0.50
C LEU A 257 -13.45 -8.77 1.71
N PHE A 258 -13.92 -8.47 2.92
CA PHE A 258 -13.28 -8.84 4.17
C PHE A 258 -14.01 -10.00 4.83
N TYR A 259 -13.28 -10.86 5.56
CA TYR A 259 -13.92 -11.75 6.53
C TYR A 259 -14.63 -10.92 7.60
N GLU A 260 -15.87 -11.29 7.92
CA GLU A 260 -16.72 -10.51 8.82
C GLU A 260 -16.74 -11.06 10.26
N ASP A 261 -16.20 -12.26 10.47
CA ASP A 261 -16.12 -12.91 11.77
C ASP A 261 -14.88 -13.81 11.90
N GLY A 262 -14.71 -14.37 13.10
CA GLY A 262 -13.68 -15.35 13.41
C GLY A 262 -12.26 -14.78 13.51
N MET A 263 -11.27 -15.67 13.48
CA MET A 263 -9.85 -15.29 13.62
C MET A 263 -9.33 -14.40 12.49
N LEU A 264 -10.03 -14.41 11.34
CA LEU A 264 -9.66 -13.63 10.16
C LEU A 264 -10.45 -12.33 10.02
N GLU A 265 -11.31 -11.96 10.98
CA GLU A 265 -12.11 -10.74 10.91
C GLU A 265 -11.29 -9.53 10.44
N GLY A 266 -11.79 -8.84 9.41
CA GLY A 266 -11.14 -7.68 8.80
C GLY A 266 -10.00 -7.99 7.83
N HIS A 267 -9.56 -9.23 7.67
CA HIS A 267 -8.61 -9.60 6.61
C HIS A 267 -9.32 -9.69 5.26
N VAL A 268 -8.60 -9.35 4.19
CA VAL A 268 -9.07 -9.48 2.80
C VAL A 268 -9.17 -10.95 2.43
N LYS A 269 -10.34 -11.37 1.93
CA LYS A 269 -10.59 -12.72 1.45
C LYS A 269 -9.64 -13.03 0.29
N GLY A 270 -9.00 -14.21 0.34
CA GLY A 270 -8.05 -14.65 -0.68
C GLY A 270 -6.68 -13.97 -0.68
N ALA A 271 -6.42 -12.97 0.18
CA ALA A 271 -5.11 -12.29 0.25
C ALA A 271 -4.05 -13.05 1.05
N TRP A 272 -3.98 -14.36 0.87
CA TRP A 272 -3.04 -15.21 1.59
C TRP A 272 -1.62 -15.07 1.01
N LYS A 273 -0.64 -14.94 1.92
CA LYS A 273 0.78 -14.84 1.60
C LYS A 273 1.56 -15.99 2.24
N PRO A 274 1.73 -17.13 1.54
CA PRO A 274 2.28 -18.34 2.13
C PRO A 274 3.73 -18.15 2.61
N TRP A 275 4.55 -17.42 1.85
CA TRP A 275 5.98 -17.25 2.19
C TRP A 275 6.18 -16.28 3.35
N GLU A 276 5.47 -15.15 3.39
CA GLU A 276 5.50 -14.25 4.56
C GLU A 276 5.01 -14.99 5.81
N THR A 277 3.90 -15.73 5.71
CA THR A 277 3.38 -16.55 6.82
C THR A 277 4.44 -17.54 7.34
N LEU A 278 5.08 -18.29 6.45
CA LEU A 278 6.06 -19.31 6.81
C LEU A 278 7.35 -18.72 7.41
N PHE A 279 7.93 -17.71 6.77
CA PHE A 279 9.25 -17.20 7.13
C PHE A 279 9.22 -16.05 8.13
N ILE A 280 8.14 -15.27 8.16
CA ILE A 280 8.00 -14.11 9.04
C ILE A 280 7.11 -14.42 10.24
N GLY A 281 6.06 -15.23 10.04
CA GLY A 281 5.00 -15.43 11.03
C GLY A 281 5.48 -15.91 12.39
N TRP A 282 6.48 -16.79 12.43
CA TRP A 282 6.99 -17.38 13.66
C TRP A 282 7.72 -16.37 14.57
N TRP A 283 8.49 -15.41 14.01
CA TRP A 283 9.23 -14.45 14.83
C TRP A 283 8.45 -13.17 15.11
N CYS A 284 7.52 -12.81 14.22
CA CYS A 284 6.58 -11.72 14.48
C CYS A 284 5.37 -12.17 15.32
N LEU A 285 5.25 -13.46 15.65
CA LEU A 285 4.13 -14.04 16.41
C LEU A 285 2.77 -13.68 15.78
N ASP A 286 2.65 -13.89 14.46
CA ASP A 286 1.44 -13.65 13.68
C ASP A 286 1.36 -14.64 12.50
N GLY A 287 0.44 -15.61 12.61
CA GLY A 287 0.23 -16.63 11.58
C GLY A 287 -0.48 -16.12 10.32
N VAL A 288 -0.88 -14.85 10.29
CA VAL A 288 -1.48 -14.19 9.12
C VAL A 288 -0.73 -12.91 8.76
N VAL A 289 0.55 -12.81 9.16
CA VAL A 289 1.42 -11.71 8.76
C VAL A 289 1.41 -11.54 7.25
N GLY A 290 1.33 -10.29 6.81
CA GLY A 290 1.34 -9.98 5.40
C GLY A 290 -0.02 -10.05 4.70
N MET A 291 -1.03 -10.64 5.34
CA MET A 291 -2.38 -10.61 4.77
C MET A 291 -2.93 -9.18 4.79
N ASP A 292 -3.53 -8.78 3.68
CA ASP A 292 -4.12 -7.46 3.51
C ASP A 292 -5.33 -7.28 4.44
N LYS A 293 -5.53 -6.05 4.96
CA LYS A 293 -6.51 -5.76 6.02
C LYS A 293 -7.44 -4.61 5.67
N ALA A 294 -8.62 -4.63 6.25
CA ALA A 294 -9.52 -3.49 6.31
C ALA A 294 -8.95 -2.39 7.23
N TYR A 295 -9.25 -1.14 6.91
CA TYR A 295 -8.95 -0.02 7.80
C TYR A 295 -10.06 0.16 8.85
N GLY A 296 -9.67 0.31 10.11
CA GLY A 296 -10.54 0.65 11.23
C GLY A 296 -11.30 -0.53 11.84
N VAL A 297 -10.79 -1.77 11.69
CA VAL A 297 -11.39 -2.96 12.32
C VAL A 297 -10.83 -3.15 13.72
N LYS A 298 -11.73 -3.15 14.72
CA LYS A 298 -11.35 -3.38 16.12
C LYS A 298 -10.83 -4.80 16.29
N GLY A 299 -9.71 -4.96 16.99
CA GLY A 299 -9.11 -6.28 17.24
C GLY A 299 -8.24 -6.81 16.10
N ASN A 300 -8.25 -6.18 14.92
CA ASN A 300 -7.33 -6.49 13.82
C ASN A 300 -6.42 -5.29 13.51
N PRO A 301 -5.31 -5.12 14.24
CA PRO A 301 -4.43 -3.98 14.07
C PRO A 301 -3.79 -3.97 12.67
N LEU A 302 -3.81 -2.82 12.02
CA LEU A 302 -3.08 -2.52 10.80
C LEU A 302 -1.68 -2.00 11.19
N TYR A 303 -0.90 -2.89 11.78
CA TYR A 303 0.41 -2.58 12.33
C TYR A 303 1.46 -2.39 11.22
N THR A 304 2.38 -1.46 11.45
CA THR A 304 3.47 -1.15 10.49
C THR A 304 4.86 -1.56 11.00
N SER A 305 4.93 -2.29 12.12
CA SER A 305 6.16 -2.88 12.65
C SER A 305 6.02 -4.38 12.85
N LEU A 306 7.00 -5.14 12.38
CA LEU A 306 7.05 -6.60 12.60
C LEU A 306 7.48 -6.98 14.03
N LYS A 307 7.90 -6.01 14.85
CA LYS A 307 8.24 -6.26 16.26
C LYS A 307 6.95 -6.50 17.05
N PRO A 308 6.74 -7.67 17.67
CA PRO A 308 5.47 -8.00 18.32
C PRO A 308 5.03 -6.98 19.38
N TRP A 309 5.99 -6.44 20.14
CA TRP A 309 5.75 -5.44 21.18
C TRP A 309 5.39 -4.03 20.66
N TYR A 310 5.52 -3.78 19.35
CA TYR A 310 5.12 -2.54 18.71
C TYR A 310 3.82 -2.66 17.91
N ARG A 311 3.14 -3.82 17.95
CA ARG A 311 1.94 -4.06 17.15
C ARG A 311 0.85 -3.02 17.37
N GLN A 312 0.57 -2.69 18.63
CA GLN A 312 -0.45 -1.70 18.97
C GLN A 312 0.04 -0.26 18.74
N SER A 313 1.28 0.06 19.10
CA SER A 313 1.81 1.42 18.93
C SER A 313 2.00 1.81 17.46
N SER A 314 2.22 0.83 16.57
CA SER A 314 2.36 1.04 15.13
C SER A 314 1.06 0.82 14.35
N ASP A 315 -0.09 0.68 15.02
CA ASP A 315 -1.37 0.43 14.39
C ASP A 315 -1.93 1.69 13.71
N MET A 316 -2.04 1.67 12.38
CA MET A 316 -2.60 2.80 11.62
C MET A 316 -4.09 3.03 11.88
N ASN A 317 -4.80 2.06 12.47
CA ASN A 317 -6.18 2.29 12.94
C ASN A 317 -6.25 3.36 14.04
N ASP A 318 -5.17 3.53 14.83
CA ASP A 318 -4.96 4.66 15.74
C ASP A 318 -4.01 5.68 15.09
N LEU A 319 -4.55 6.56 14.25
CA LEU A 319 -3.74 7.53 13.50
C LEU A 319 -2.83 8.40 14.39
N PRO A 320 -3.31 9.03 15.49
CA PRO A 320 -2.43 9.76 16.40
C PRO A 320 -1.29 8.90 16.99
N GLY A 321 -1.61 7.69 17.47
CA GLY A 321 -0.63 6.76 18.02
C GLY A 321 0.41 6.33 16.99
N PHE A 322 -0.05 5.97 15.78
CA PHE A 322 0.79 5.63 14.63
C PHE A 322 1.75 6.77 14.25
N LEU A 323 1.26 8.01 14.15
CA LEU A 323 2.11 9.17 13.85
C LEU A 323 3.18 9.37 14.92
N LEU A 324 2.80 9.29 16.20
CA LEU A 324 3.71 9.41 17.33
C LEU A 324 4.78 8.30 17.32
N PHE A 325 4.38 7.06 17.03
CA PHE A 325 5.31 5.93 16.92
C PHE A 325 6.39 6.15 15.87
N TRP A 326 6.03 6.76 14.73
CA TRP A 326 6.97 7.15 13.69
C TRP A 326 7.66 8.51 13.94
N GLY A 327 7.48 9.09 15.13
CA GLY A 327 8.17 10.29 15.59
C GLY A 327 7.55 11.62 15.13
N TRP A 328 6.41 11.58 14.44
CA TRP A 328 5.69 12.78 14.02
C TRP A 328 4.92 13.39 15.20
N LYS A 329 4.93 14.72 15.30
CA LYS A 329 4.44 15.46 16.49
C LYS A 329 3.13 16.21 16.26
N PHE A 330 2.29 15.70 15.36
CA PHE A 330 1.03 16.32 14.92
C PHE A 330 0.03 16.53 16.04
#